data_AF-A0A7S0ARE5-F1
#
_entry.id   AF-A0A7S0ARE5-F1
#
_cell.length_a   1.000
_cell.length_b   1.000
_cell.length_c   1.000
_cell.angle_alpha   90.00
_cell.angle_beta   90.00
_cell.angle_gamma   90.00
#
_symmetry.space_group_name_H-M   'P 1'
#
loop_
_entity.id
_entity.type
_entity.pdbx_description
1 polymer ?
#
loop_
_entity_poly.entity_id
_entity_poly.type
_entity_poly.pdbx_seq_one_letter_code
_entity_poly.pdbx_strand_id
1 'polypeptide(L)'
;AGVGPVSVRVDCGDSGVGRKLMEAVAQWAADRKAVSLRLTQMASNLKSFSLYASLGYEAKVQVAMMQGYANAGVPGITVRLANTEDSDACARLHHRVTGERRDVQIAK
;
A
#
# COMPACT_ATOMS: atom_id res chain seq x y z
N ALA A 1 -7.93 6.38 0.67
CA ALA A 1 -6.82 6.43 -0.29
C ALA A 1 -5.58 5.77 0.32
N GLY A 2 -4.84 4.99 -0.48
CA GLY A 2 -3.58 4.38 -0.08
C GLY A 2 -2.39 5.11 -0.73
N VAL A 3 -1.31 5.31 0.02
CA VAL A 3 -0.05 5.84 -0.51
C VAL A 3 0.89 4.67 -0.79
N GLY A 4 1.40 4.62 -2.02
CA GLY A 4 2.44 3.68 -2.40
C GLY A 4 3.83 4.07 -1.87
N PRO A 5 4.90 3.42 -2.34
CA PRO A 5 6.25 3.82 -2.00
C PRO A 5 6.51 5.28 -2.40
N VAL A 6 7.01 6.08 -1.45
CA VAL A 6 7.50 7.44 -1.69
C VAL A 6 8.95 7.49 -1.25
N SER A 7 9.82 7.92 -2.15
CA SER A 7 11.26 8.00 -1.92
C SER A 7 11.79 9.33 -2.40
N VAL A 8 12.78 9.85 -1.68
CA VAL A 8 13.58 11.01 -2.11
C VAL A 8 15.01 10.54 -2.35
N ARG A 9 15.71 11.22 -3.26
CA ARG A 9 17.14 10.98 -3.46
C ARG A 9 17.89 11.27 -2.14
N VAL A 10 18.89 10.45 -1.82
CA VAL A 10 19.56 10.47 -0.51
C VAL A 10 20.22 11.82 -0.21
N ASP A 11 20.80 12.47 -1.22
CA ASP A 11 21.43 13.80 -1.13
C ASP A 11 20.42 14.95 -0.99
N CYS A 12 19.13 14.69 -1.18
CA CYS A 12 18.04 15.62 -0.89
C CYS A 12 17.42 15.37 0.49
N GLY A 13 18.02 14.51 1.31
CA GLY A 13 17.57 14.27 2.69
C GLY A 13 17.48 15.57 3.49
N ASP A 14 16.50 15.65 4.39
CA ASP A 14 16.32 16.75 5.34
C ASP A 14 16.14 18.16 4.72
N SER A 15 15.97 18.25 3.39
CA SER A 15 15.73 19.50 2.65
C SER A 15 14.24 19.88 2.52
N GLY A 16 13.35 19.12 3.17
CA GLY A 16 11.91 19.33 3.11
C GLY A 16 11.21 18.76 1.86
N VAL A 17 11.92 18.13 0.92
CA VAL A 17 11.32 17.51 -0.27
C VAL A 17 10.27 16.46 0.09
N GLY A 18 10.57 15.57 1.05
CA GLY A 18 9.62 14.55 1.49
C GLY A 18 8.32 15.12 2.06
N ARG A 19 8.41 16.24 2.80
CA ARG A 19 7.24 16.96 3.31
C ARG A 19 6.37 17.48 2.17
N LYS A 20 6.96 18.20 1.20
CA LYS A 20 6.23 18.74 0.05
C LYS A 20 5.54 17.64 -0.77
N LEU A 21 6.21 16.50 -0.95
CA LEU A 21 5.60 15.35 -1.62
C LEU A 21 4.37 14.84 -0.86
N MET A 22 4.47 14.67 0.46
CA MET A 22 3.36 14.17 1.27
C MET A 22 2.21 15.17 1.39
N GLU A 23 2.49 16.47 1.42
CA GLU A 23 1.47 17.53 1.36
C GLU A 23 0.72 17.49 0.03
N ALA A 24 1.41 17.31 -1.09
CA ALA A 24 0.77 17.14 -2.40
C ALA A 24 -0.10 15.88 -2.46
N VAL A 25 0.33 14.77 -1.85
CA VAL A 25 -0.47 13.54 -1.73
C VAL A 25 -1.71 13.77 -0.85
N ALA A 26 -1.57 14.50 0.25
CA ALA A 26 -2.69 14.86 1.13
C ALA A 26 -3.72 15.73 0.39
N GLN A 27 -3.25 16.73 -0.37
CA GLN A 27 -4.12 17.56 -1.20
C GLN A 27 -4.85 16.72 -2.26
N TRP A 28 -4.12 15.85 -2.98
CA TRP A 28 -4.71 14.96 -3.98
C TRP A 28 -5.83 14.07 -3.41
N ALA A 29 -5.65 13.60 -2.17
CA ALA A 29 -6.63 12.78 -1.47
C ALA A 29 -7.84 13.61 -1.01
N ALA A 30 -7.61 14.84 -0.53
CA ALA A 30 -8.66 15.78 -0.15
C ALA A 30 -9.53 16.18 -1.35
N ASP A 31 -8.93 16.46 -2.50
CA ASP A 31 -9.64 16.80 -3.74
C ASP A 31 -10.58 15.66 -4.19
N ARG A 32 -10.22 14.41 -3.88
CA ARG A 32 -11.02 13.21 -4.15
C ARG A 32 -11.99 12.86 -3.03
N LYS A 33 -12.11 13.72 -2.01
CA LYS A 33 -12.95 13.52 -0.82
C LYS A 33 -12.67 12.19 -0.14
N ALA A 34 -11.40 11.76 -0.14
CA ALA A 34 -11.01 10.53 0.53
C ALA A 34 -11.23 10.67 2.04
N VAL A 35 -11.97 9.74 2.65
CA VAL A 35 -12.26 9.74 4.09
C VAL A 35 -11.02 9.52 4.96
N SER A 36 -9.97 8.92 4.41
CA SER A 36 -8.68 8.76 5.06
C SER A 36 -7.55 8.52 4.06
N LEU A 37 -6.32 8.85 4.48
CA LEU A 37 -5.08 8.61 3.76
C LEU A 37 -4.20 7.68 4.60
N ARG A 38 -3.79 6.55 4.04
CA ARG A 38 -3.08 5.49 4.79
C ARG A 38 -1.85 5.02 4.02
N LEU A 39 -0.80 4.63 4.76
CA LEU A 39 0.44 4.10 4.22
C LEU A 39 1.02 3.04 5.16
N THR A 40 1.89 2.19 4.61
CA THR A 40 2.75 1.29 5.39
C THR A 40 4.18 1.74 5.17
N GLN A 41 4.98 1.76 6.25
CA GLN A 41 6.39 2.16 6.19
C GLN A 41 7.26 1.19 6.99
N MET A 42 8.55 1.15 6.67
CA MET A 42 9.51 0.33 7.42
C MET A 42 9.70 0.90 8.83
N ALA A 43 9.43 0.11 9.87
CA ALA A 43 9.54 0.56 11.25
C ALA A 43 10.95 1.09 11.61
N SER A 44 11.99 0.60 10.94
CA SER A 44 13.38 1.05 11.12
C SER A 44 13.68 2.44 10.54
N ASN A 45 12.82 3.00 9.69
CA ASN A 45 13.03 4.32 9.09
C ASN A 45 12.46 5.44 9.97
N LEU A 46 13.20 5.77 11.04
CA LEU A 46 12.77 6.79 12.01
C LEU A 46 12.62 8.19 11.43
N LYS A 47 13.38 8.53 10.37
CA LYS A 47 13.24 9.82 9.67
C LYS A 47 11.87 9.95 9.02
N SER A 48 11.43 8.92 8.30
CA SER A 48 10.10 8.91 7.66
C SER A 48 8.99 8.82 8.69
N PHE A 49 9.19 8.05 9.77
CA PHE A 49 8.24 8.00 10.87
C PHE A 49 8.01 9.38 11.51
N SER A 50 9.09 10.10 11.82
CA SER A 50 9.02 11.47 12.35
C SER A 50 8.33 12.44 11.37
N LEU A 51 8.66 12.35 10.08
CA LEU A 51 7.99 13.13 9.04
C LEU A 51 6.47 12.89 9.05
N TYR A 52 6.03 11.63 9.01
CA TYR A 52 4.61 11.31 8.97
C TYR A 52 3.88 11.75 10.25
N ALA A 53 4.47 11.54 11.43
CA ALA A 53 3.92 12.02 12.68
C ALA A 53 3.73 13.56 12.67
N SER A 54 4.71 14.30 12.16
CA SER A 54 4.63 15.76 12.04
C SER A 54 3.59 16.26 11.04
N LEU A 55 3.08 15.38 10.17
CA LEU A 55 2.01 15.66 9.21
C LEU A 55 0.63 15.23 9.72
N GLY A 56 0.54 14.79 10.98
CA GLY A 56 -0.71 14.36 11.62
C GLY A 56 -1.10 12.91 11.32
N TYR A 57 -0.19 12.08 10.78
CA TYR A 57 -0.46 10.65 10.67
C TYR A 57 -0.40 9.99 12.05
N GLU A 58 -1.35 9.10 12.29
CA GLU A 58 -1.43 8.31 13.51
C GLU A 58 -0.92 6.89 13.26
N ALA A 59 0.00 6.41 14.11
CA ALA A 59 0.46 5.02 14.06
C ALA A 59 -0.69 4.09 14.48
N LYS A 60 -1.03 3.11 13.62
CA LYS A 60 -2.15 2.18 13.87
C LYS A 60 -1.70 0.82 14.35
N VAL A 61 -0.94 0.09 13.52
CA VAL A 61 -0.50 -1.27 13.83
C VAL A 61 0.90 -1.49 13.27
N GLN A 62 1.66 -2.40 13.87
CA GLN A 62 2.86 -2.95 13.25
C GLN A 62 2.49 -4.16 12.40
N VAL A 63 3.10 -4.27 11.22
CA VAL A 63 2.94 -5.42 10.33
C VAL A 63 4.29 -6.11 10.17
N ALA A 64 4.31 -7.43 10.24
CA ALA A 64 5.50 -8.24 10.00
C ALA A 64 5.53 -8.71 8.55
N MET A 65 6.66 -8.52 7.87
CA MET A 65 6.92 -9.19 6.60
C MET A 65 7.36 -10.62 6.89
N MET A 66 6.57 -11.60 6.48
CA MET A 66 6.90 -13.02 6.60
C MET A 66 7.37 -13.54 5.24
N GLN A 67 8.49 -14.26 5.23
CA GLN A 67 9.03 -14.90 4.02
C GLN A 67 9.44 -16.35 4.35
N GLY A 68 9.18 -17.26 3.43
CA GLY A 68 9.51 -18.68 3.58
C GLY A 68 9.15 -19.46 2.32
N TYR A 69 9.35 -20.78 2.38
CA TYR A 69 8.99 -21.70 1.30
C TYR A 69 7.67 -22.41 1.62
N ALA A 70 6.79 -22.52 0.63
CA ALA A 70 5.60 -23.35 0.74
C ALA A 70 5.99 -24.81 0.52
N ASN A 71 6.01 -25.60 1.60
CA ASN A 71 6.50 -26.98 1.55
C ASN A 71 5.41 -28.02 1.22
N ALA A 72 4.13 -27.62 1.21
CA ALA A 72 3.01 -28.49 0.83
C ALA A 72 1.80 -27.66 0.35
N GLY A 73 1.02 -28.23 -0.58
CA GLY A 73 -0.29 -27.69 -0.94
C GLY A 73 -1.31 -27.89 0.19
N VAL A 74 -2.39 -27.10 0.17
CA VAL A 74 -3.50 -27.26 1.14
C VAL A 74 -4.44 -28.37 0.63
N PRO A 75 -4.75 -29.41 1.43
CA PRO A 75 -5.68 -30.47 1.02
C PRO A 75 -7.03 -29.91 0.57
N GLY A 76 -7.54 -30.40 -0.55
CA GLY A 76 -8.81 -29.94 -1.14
C GLY A 76 -8.73 -28.60 -1.89
N ILE A 77 -7.54 -27.98 -2.00
CA ILE A 77 -7.34 -26.74 -2.76
C ILE A 77 -6.43 -27.01 -3.96
N THR A 78 -6.95 -26.74 -5.16
CA THR A 78 -6.15 -26.72 -6.39
C THR A 78 -5.59 -25.32 -6.61
N VAL A 79 -4.27 -25.23 -6.77
CA VAL A 79 -3.58 -23.97 -7.11
C VAL A 79 -3.03 -24.09 -8.52
N ARG A 80 -3.31 -23.10 -9.36
CA ARG A 80 -2.76 -22.96 -10.72
C ARG A 80 -2.30 -21.53 -10.97
N LEU A 81 -1.47 -21.33 -11.99
CA LEU A 81 -1.17 -19.98 -12.47
C LEU A 81 -2.47 -19.28 -12.91
N ALA A 82 -2.58 -18.01 -12.55
CA ALA A 82 -3.67 -17.16 -12.99
C ALA A 82 -3.49 -16.80 -14.47
N ASN A 83 -4.60 -16.61 -15.17
CA ASN A 83 -4.65 -16.07 -16.53
C ASN A 83 -5.60 -14.86 -16.59
N THR A 84 -5.74 -14.26 -17.76
CA THR A 84 -6.54 -13.04 -17.94
C THR A 84 -8.04 -13.24 -17.68
N GLU A 85 -8.57 -14.45 -17.86
CA GLU A 85 -9.98 -14.79 -17.63
C GLU A 85 -10.33 -14.77 -16.13
N ASP A 86 -9.34 -14.95 -15.26
CA ASP A 86 -9.53 -14.92 -13.80
C ASP A 86 -9.79 -13.50 -13.26
N SER A 87 -9.47 -12.45 -14.04
CA SER A 87 -9.42 -11.06 -13.56
C SER A 87 -10.76 -10.60 -12.94
N ASP A 88 -11.87 -10.83 -13.63
CA ASP A 88 -13.18 -10.37 -13.15
C ASP A 88 -13.66 -11.16 -11.93
N ALA A 89 -13.39 -12.47 -11.88
CA ALA A 89 -13.68 -13.29 -10.70
C ALA A 89 -12.85 -12.85 -9.48
N CYS A 90 -11.55 -12.60 -9.66
CA CYS A 90 -10.66 -12.07 -8.65
C CYS A 90 -11.10 -10.67 -8.17
N ALA A 91 -11.52 -9.80 -9.08
CA ALA A 91 -12.00 -8.47 -8.75
C ALA A 91 -13.31 -8.50 -7.95
N ARG A 92 -14.26 -9.39 -8.31
CA ARG A 92 -15.47 -9.62 -7.50
C ARG A 92 -15.14 -10.12 -6.10
N LEU A 93 -14.23 -11.08 -5.99
CA LEU A 93 -13.77 -11.59 -4.68
C LEU A 93 -13.15 -10.45 -3.85
N HIS A 94 -12.26 -9.67 -4.46
CA HIS A 94 -11.61 -8.56 -3.78
C HIS A 94 -12.63 -7.53 -3.29
N HIS A 95 -13.55 -7.11 -4.16
CA HIS A 95 -14.60 -6.15 -3.83
C HIS A 95 -15.50 -6.63 -2.70
N ARG A 96 -15.86 -7.92 -2.68
CA ARG A 96 -16.64 -8.50 -1.58
C ARG A 96 -15.94 -8.42 -0.22
N VAL A 97 -14.61 -8.51 -0.19
CA VAL A 97 -13.82 -8.52 1.05
C VAL A 97 -13.39 -7.13 1.47
N THR A 98 -13.04 -6.25 0.53
CA THR A 98 -12.40 -4.95 0.82
C THR A 98 -13.22 -3.74 0.39
N GLY A 99 -14.30 -3.93 -0.38
CA GLY A 99 -15.07 -2.85 -1.00
C GLY A 99 -14.44 -2.28 -2.28
N GLU A 100 -13.27 -2.77 -2.71
CA GLU A 100 -12.52 -2.21 -3.84
C GLU A 100 -12.32 -3.23 -4.98
N ARG A 101 -12.20 -2.75 -6.22
CA ARG A 101 -11.75 -3.57 -7.35
C ARG A 101 -10.30 -3.24 -7.70
N ARG A 102 -9.52 -4.27 -8.06
CA ARG A 102 -8.08 -4.15 -8.42
C ARG A 102 -7.72 -4.90 -9.70
N ASP A 103 -8.73 -5.22 -10.53
CA ASP A 103 -8.58 -5.77 -11.88
C ASP A 103 -7.60 -4.95 -12.75
N VAL A 104 -7.56 -3.64 -12.58
CA VAL A 104 -6.58 -2.76 -13.27
C VAL A 104 -5.11 -3.06 -12.93
N GLN A 105 -4.84 -3.82 -11.86
CA GLN A 105 -3.50 -4.23 -11.43
C GLN A 105 -3.13 -5.64 -11.90
N ILE A 106 -4.12 -6.41 -12.36
CA ILE A 106 -3.98 -7.83 -12.74
C ILE A 106 -4.05 -7.98 -14.27
N ALA A 107 -4.75 -7.08 -14.96
CA ALA A 107 -4.79 -7.05 -16.42
C ALA A 107 -3.45 -6.56 -16.99
N LYS A 108 -2.74 -7.44 -17.70
CA LYS A 108 -1.69 -7.10 -18.66
C LYS A 108 -2.04 -7.72 -20.00
#